data_AF-X6PEE2-F1
#
_entry.id   AF-X6PEE2-F1
#
_cell.length_a   1.000
_cell.length_b   1.000
_cell.length_c   1.000
_cell.angle_alpha   90.00
_cell.angle_beta   90.00
_cell.angle_gamma   90.00
#
_symmetry.space_group_name_H-M   'P 1'
#
loop_
_entity.id
_entity.type
_entity.pdbx_description
1 polymer ?
#
loop_
_entity_poly.entity_id
_entity_poly.type
_entity_poly.pdbx_seq_one_letter_code
_entity_poly.pdbx_strand_id
1 'polypeptide(L)'
;FDESIRLWDIRSGEQIQVFNGHTGQVFAVEYSPFVIKNSIGNSNVICSGSYDSTIYFWDIRSNKNQLYVIKGDDENGGIMCLKFLQLKKNENKKKINDDIGCCINLCYGTFGDILLADLTLSEYKFFNFFFNKNIK
;
A
#
# COMPACT_ATOMS: atom_id res chain seq x y z
N PHE A 1 23.24 1.43 -4.73
CA PHE A 1 22.00 1.25 -3.96
C PHE A 1 20.87 1.00 -4.96
N ASP A 2 19.97 0.06 -4.68
CA ASP A 2 18.85 -0.27 -5.59
C ASP A 2 17.59 0.45 -5.15
N GLU A 3 16.97 1.15 -6.09
CA GLU A 3 15.79 2.00 -5.92
C GLU A 3 14.55 1.33 -6.53
N SER A 4 14.72 0.15 -7.12
CA SER A 4 13.65 -0.58 -7.82
C SER A 4 13.00 -1.63 -6.94
N ILE A 5 11.70 -1.88 -7.17
CA ILE A 5 11.03 -3.11 -6.72
C ILE A 5 10.94 -4.05 -7.92
N ARG A 6 11.15 -5.33 -7.68
CA ARG A 6 11.09 -6.37 -8.73
C ARG A 6 10.14 -7.47 -8.32
N LEU A 7 9.27 -7.86 -9.24
CA LEU A 7 8.41 -9.01 -9.09
C LEU A 7 8.96 -10.16 -9.93
N TRP A 8 9.04 -11.33 -9.32
CA TRP A 8 9.58 -12.55 -9.93
C TRP A 8 8.51 -13.64 -9.93
N ASP A 9 8.41 -14.36 -11.03
CA ASP A 9 7.69 -15.63 -11.06
C ASP A 9 8.62 -16.74 -10.53
N ILE A 10 8.25 -17.31 -9.39
CA ILE A 10 9.03 -18.37 -8.73
C ILE A 10 9.10 -19.66 -9.54
N ARG A 11 8.13 -19.93 -10.44
CA ARG A 11 8.05 -21.17 -11.22
C ARG A 11 8.97 -21.12 -12.42
N SER A 12 9.02 -19.98 -13.11
CA SER A 12 9.94 -19.78 -14.24
C SER A 12 11.31 -19.29 -13.80
N GLY A 13 11.41 -18.67 -12.62
CA GLY A 13 12.62 -17.97 -12.17
C GLY A 13 12.84 -16.65 -12.89
N GLU A 14 11.86 -16.16 -13.65
CA GLU A 14 11.98 -14.95 -14.45
C GLU A 14 11.44 -13.73 -13.72
N GLN A 15 12.11 -12.60 -13.94
CA GLN A 15 11.62 -11.30 -13.49
C GLN A 15 10.46 -10.87 -14.41
N ILE A 16 9.26 -10.75 -13.84
CA ILE A 16 8.05 -10.42 -14.59
C ILE A 16 7.76 -8.92 -14.62
N GLN A 17 8.23 -8.16 -13.63
CA GLN A 17 7.99 -6.72 -13.58
C GLN A 17 9.06 -5.98 -12.77
N VAL A 18 9.29 -4.72 -13.15
CA VAL A 18 10.09 -3.76 -12.39
C VAL A 18 9.26 -2.52 -12.14
N PHE A 19 9.30 -2.03 -10.90
CA PHE A 19 8.66 -0.81 -10.47
C PHE A 19 9.74 0.21 -10.15
N ASN A 20 9.75 1.30 -10.92
CA ASN A 20 10.67 2.41 -10.75
C ASN A 20 9.87 3.63 -10.32
N GLY A 21 10.39 4.38 -9.36
CA GLY A 21 9.76 5.63 -8.89
C GLY A 21 10.34 6.15 -7.58
N HIS A 22 10.84 5.24 -6.73
CA HIS A 22 11.67 5.67 -5.61
C HIS A 22 12.96 6.32 -6.12
N THR A 23 13.41 7.33 -5.38
CA THR A 23 14.68 8.05 -5.62
C THR A 23 15.70 7.75 -4.53
N GLY A 24 15.43 6.70 -3.74
CA GLY A 24 16.23 6.25 -2.61
C GLY A 24 16.10 4.74 -2.42
N GLN A 25 16.90 4.20 -1.51
CA GLN A 25 16.88 2.77 -1.21
C GLN A 25 15.52 2.30 -0.75
N VAL A 26 14.99 1.26 -1.39
CA VAL A 26 13.79 0.58 -0.91
C VAL A 26 14.15 -0.30 0.29
N PHE A 27 13.50 -0.06 1.44
CA PHE A 27 13.72 -0.85 2.66
C PHE A 27 12.57 -1.80 2.98
N ALA A 28 11.36 -1.49 2.51
CA ALA A 28 10.18 -2.27 2.84
C ALA A 28 9.29 -2.47 1.61
N VAL A 29 8.71 -3.67 1.50
CA VAL A 29 7.67 -4.00 0.52
C VAL A 29 6.65 -4.89 1.20
N GLU A 30 5.36 -4.62 1.03
CA GLU A 30 4.29 -5.47 1.56
C GLU A 30 3.17 -5.66 0.52
N TYR A 31 2.57 -6.85 0.52
CA TYR A 31 1.33 -7.07 -0.22
C TYR A 31 0.17 -6.39 0.49
N SER A 32 -0.60 -5.65 -0.29
CA SER A 32 -1.86 -5.12 0.18
C SER A 32 -2.91 -6.24 0.30
N PRO A 33 -3.74 -6.22 1.36
CA PRO A 33 -4.89 -7.11 1.47
C PRO A 33 -6.05 -6.74 0.52
N PHE A 34 -5.99 -5.59 -0.17
CA PHE A 34 -7.05 -5.15 -1.07
C PHE A 34 -6.77 -5.48 -2.54
N VAL A 35 -7.85 -5.73 -3.28
CA VAL A 35 -7.88 -5.94 -4.72
C VAL A 35 -8.57 -4.75 -5.37
N ILE A 36 -7.98 -4.20 -6.42
CA ILE A 36 -8.58 -3.11 -7.20
C ILE A 36 -9.11 -3.63 -8.53
N LYS A 37 -10.14 -2.97 -9.08
CA LYS A 37 -10.56 -3.19 -10.48
C LYS A 37 -9.88 -2.18 -11.39
N ASN A 38 -9.15 -2.66 -12.38
CA ASN A 38 -8.58 -1.86 -13.46
C ASN A 38 -9.14 -2.30 -14.82
N SER A 39 -8.65 -1.74 -15.92
CA SER A 39 -9.12 -2.06 -17.29
C SER A 39 -8.86 -3.51 -17.72
N ILE A 40 -8.01 -4.24 -16.99
CA ILE A 40 -7.62 -5.63 -17.26
C ILE A 40 -8.39 -6.60 -16.35
N GLY A 41 -9.02 -6.10 -15.28
CA GLY A 41 -9.83 -6.86 -14.33
C GLY A 41 -9.43 -6.59 -12.89
N ASN A 42 -9.57 -7.60 -12.03
CA ASN A 42 -9.11 -7.54 -10.65
C ASN A 42 -7.57 -7.57 -10.60
N SER A 43 -6.95 -6.69 -9.82
CA SER A 43 -5.51 -6.61 -9.64
C SER A 43 -5.13 -6.47 -8.18
N ASN A 44 -4.03 -7.11 -7.80
CA ASN A 44 -3.46 -6.96 -6.47
C ASN A 44 -2.59 -5.70 -6.43
N VAL A 45 -2.45 -5.16 -5.22
CA VAL A 45 -1.59 -4.01 -4.98
C VAL A 45 -0.45 -4.42 -4.07
N ILE A 46 0.74 -3.89 -4.34
CA ILE A 46 1.86 -3.92 -3.40
C ILE A 46 2.15 -2.50 -2.93
N CYS A 47 2.61 -2.34 -1.70
CA CYS A 47 3.17 -1.08 -1.22
C CYS A 47 4.67 -1.22 -0.97
N SER A 48 5.40 -0.12 -1.12
CA SER A 48 6.84 -0.08 -0.86
C SER A 48 7.23 1.21 -0.16
N GLY A 49 8.24 1.13 0.72
CA GLY A 49 8.76 2.23 1.52
C GLY A 49 10.26 2.39 1.30
N SER A 50 10.72 3.63 1.22
CA SER A 50 12.08 3.97 0.81
C SER A 50 12.74 5.02 1.69
N TYR A 51 14.07 5.12 1.57
CA TYR A 51 14.89 6.18 2.12
C TYR A 51 14.48 7.59 1.67
N ASP A 52 13.84 7.71 0.51
CA ASP A 52 13.29 8.97 0.00
C ASP A 52 12.04 9.48 0.76
N SER A 53 11.75 8.89 1.92
CA SER A 53 10.60 9.20 2.77
C SER A 53 9.23 9.00 2.09
N THR A 54 9.15 8.23 1.01
CA THR A 54 7.90 7.96 0.32
C THR A 54 7.40 6.53 0.50
N ILE A 55 6.08 6.37 0.46
CA ILE A 55 5.39 5.09 0.31
C ILE A 55 4.69 5.07 -1.04
N TYR A 56 5.08 4.15 -1.91
CA TYR A 56 4.42 3.94 -3.20
C TYR A 56 3.42 2.79 -3.11
N PHE A 57 2.32 2.91 -3.84
CA PHE A 57 1.37 1.84 -4.11
C PHE A 57 1.42 1.47 -5.59
N TRP A 58 1.53 0.18 -5.86
CA TRP A 58 1.71 -0.34 -7.21
C TRP A 58 0.66 -1.37 -7.58
N ASP A 59 0.09 -1.23 -8.78
CA ASP A 59 -0.71 -2.23 -9.45
C ASP A 59 0.20 -3.24 -10.16
N ILE A 60 0.09 -4.52 -9.80
CA ILE A 60 0.94 -5.57 -10.39
C ILE A 60 0.51 -6.02 -11.79
N ARG A 61 -0.66 -5.60 -12.29
CA ARG A 61 -1.19 -6.02 -13.61
C ARG A 61 -1.30 -4.87 -14.61
N SER A 62 -1.30 -3.62 -14.16
CA SER A 62 -1.45 -2.46 -15.04
C SER A 62 -0.11 -1.96 -15.55
N ASN A 63 0.01 -1.64 -16.84
CA ASN A 63 1.21 -1.06 -17.45
C ASN A 63 1.63 0.31 -16.91
N LYS A 64 0.74 1.03 -16.21
CA LYS A 64 1.10 2.31 -15.56
C LYS A 64 1.73 2.12 -14.19
N ASN A 65 1.70 0.89 -13.65
CA ASN A 65 2.28 0.38 -12.40
C ASN A 65 2.04 1.22 -11.13
N GLN A 66 2.35 2.51 -11.09
CA GLN A 66 2.13 3.41 -9.97
C GLN A 66 0.64 3.80 -9.86
N LEU A 67 0.06 3.59 -8.68
CA LEU A 67 -1.30 3.98 -8.34
C LEU A 67 -1.34 5.26 -7.51
N TYR A 68 -0.50 5.31 -6.48
CA TYR A 68 -0.53 6.37 -5.48
C TYR A 68 0.81 6.49 -4.76
N VAL A 69 1.09 7.67 -4.22
CA VAL A 69 2.30 7.96 -3.43
C VAL A 69 1.91 8.76 -2.20
N ILE A 70 2.36 8.31 -1.05
CA ILE A 70 2.37 9.08 0.20
C ILE A 70 3.78 9.62 0.35
N LYS A 71 3.90 10.93 0.60
CA LYS A 71 5.17 11.55 0.95
C LYS A 71 5.16 11.82 2.45
N GLY A 72 6.08 11.19 3.18
CA GLY A 72 6.37 11.56 4.56
C GLY A 72 7.17 12.85 4.62
N ASP A 73 7.36 13.37 5.82
CA ASP A 73 8.16 14.57 6.03
C ASP A 73 9.65 14.23 5.86
N ASP A 74 10.37 15.06 5.11
CA ASP A 74 11.79 14.87 4.75
C ASP A 74 12.72 14.86 5.97
N GLU A 75 12.24 15.25 7.16
CA GLU A 75 13.02 15.38 8.39
C GLU A 75 13.20 14.06 9.16
N ASN A 76 12.32 13.06 8.98
CA ASN A 76 12.21 11.91 9.91
C ASN A 76 12.96 10.64 9.48
N GLY A 77 13.73 10.70 8.39
CA GLY A 77 14.46 9.55 7.87
C GLY A 77 13.53 8.49 7.27
N GLY A 78 14.03 7.84 6.22
CA GLY A 78 13.27 6.94 5.35
C GLY A 78 12.28 5.96 5.98
N ILE A 79 11.36 5.48 5.16
CA ILE A 79 10.41 4.44 5.53
C ILE A 79 11.14 3.10 5.65
N MET A 80 11.28 2.60 6.88
CA MET A 80 12.07 1.41 7.20
C MET A 80 11.24 0.14 7.24
N CYS A 81 9.95 0.23 7.57
CA CYS A 81 9.05 -0.92 7.64
C CYS A 81 7.61 -0.53 7.31
N LEU A 82 6.82 -1.51 6.84
CA LEU A 82 5.41 -1.37 6.49
C LEU A 82 4.64 -2.56 7.08
N LYS A 83 3.44 -2.29 7.62
CA LYS A 83 2.54 -3.33 8.10
C LYS A 83 1.07 -2.97 7.89
N PHE A 84 0.35 -3.77 7.12
CA PHE A 84 -1.11 -3.73 7.11
C PHE A 84 -1.71 -4.37 8.37
N LEU A 85 -2.66 -3.66 8.98
CA LEU A 85 -3.45 -4.10 10.12
C LEU A 85 -4.93 -4.13 9.75
N GLN A 86 -5.54 -5.30 9.91
CA GLN A 86 -6.99 -5.47 9.77
C GLN A 86 -7.63 -5.39 11.15
N LEU A 87 -8.30 -4.28 11.43
CA LEU A 87 -9.03 -4.12 12.68
C LEU A 87 -10.48 -4.58 12.50
N LYS A 88 -10.89 -5.58 13.30
CA LYS A 88 -12.29 -5.97 13.39
C LYS A 88 -13.02 -4.94 14.25
N LYS A 89 -14.02 -4.26 13.69
CA LYS A 89 -14.95 -3.46 14.49
C LYS A 89 -15.81 -4.40 15.31
N ASN A 90 -15.86 -4.18 16.63
CA ASN A 90 -16.79 -4.89 17.51
C ASN A 90 -18.19 -4.28 17.32
N GLU A 91 -18.97 -4.85 16.42
CA GLU A 91 -20.37 -4.43 16.24
C GLU A 91 -21.30 -5.21 17.16
N ASN A 92 -21.52 -4.68 18.37
CA ASN A 92 -22.75 -4.95 19.11
C ASN A 92 -23.89 -4.11 18.50
N LYS A 93 -24.39 -4.48 17.31
CA LYS A 93 -25.79 -4.25 16.86
C LYS A 93 -26.04 -4.89 15.49
N LYS A 94 -27.21 -5.53 15.39
CA LYS A 94 -27.71 -6.38 14.29
C LYS A 94 -27.89 -5.65 12.95
N LYS A 95 -27.52 -6.37 11.89
CA LYS A 95 -28.00 -6.40 10.49
C LYS A 95 -27.82 -5.13 9.66
N ILE A 96 -27.13 -5.27 8.53
CA ILE A 96 -27.71 -5.33 7.17
C ILE A 96 -26.66 -5.97 6.24
N ASN A 97 -27.14 -6.73 5.26
CA ASN A 97 -26.32 -7.29 4.17
C ASN A 97 -25.63 -6.15 3.43
N ASP A 98 -24.30 -6.17 3.42
CA ASP A 98 -23.37 -5.69 2.37
C ASP A 98 -22.04 -5.33 3.07
N ASP A 99 -20.97 -6.02 2.65
CA ASP A 99 -19.57 -5.88 3.07
C ASP A 99 -19.27 -5.75 4.56
N ILE A 100 -18.73 -6.82 5.13
CA ILE A 100 -18.11 -6.83 6.46
C ILE A 100 -17.04 -5.70 6.49
N GLY A 101 -17.38 -4.60 7.16
CA GLY A 101 -16.60 -3.36 7.22
C GLY A 101 -15.30 -3.52 8.00
N CYS A 102 -14.35 -4.26 7.46
CA CYS A 102 -12.98 -4.29 7.94
C CYS A 102 -12.30 -2.98 7.57
N CYS A 103 -11.92 -2.20 8.58
CA CYS A 103 -11.00 -1.09 8.37
C CYS A 103 -9.59 -1.67 8.24
N ILE A 104 -8.95 -1.42 7.10
CA ILE A 104 -7.56 -1.76 6.85
C ILE A 104 -6.75 -0.48 7.11
N ASN A 105 -5.77 -0.58 7.99
CA ASN A 105 -4.82 0.49 8.29
C ASN A 105 -3.42 0.06 7.84
N LEU A 106 -2.58 1.02 7.47
CA LEU A 106 -1.17 0.79 7.15
C LEU A 106 -0.32 1.50 8.19
N CYS A 107 0.50 0.74 8.93
CA CYS A 107 1.50 1.27 9.84
C CYS A 107 2.86 1.29 9.15
N TYR A 108 3.70 2.26 9.47
CA TYR A 108 5.07 2.31 8.98
C TYR A 108 6.03 2.81 10.05
N GLY A 109 7.31 2.47 9.94
CA GLY A 109 8.36 2.93 10.84
C GLY A 109 9.37 3.81 10.11
N THR A 110 9.89 4.81 10.80
CA THR A 110 10.91 5.77 10.31
C THR A 110 12.18 5.69 11.14
N PHE A 111 13.26 6.33 10.70
CA PHE A 111 14.53 6.33 11.44
C PHE A 111 14.46 7.28 12.64
N GLY A 112 13.97 6.78 13.77
CA GLY A 112 13.90 7.54 15.03
C GLY A 112 12.61 7.29 15.81
N ASP A 113 11.50 7.05 15.10
CA ASP A 113 10.17 6.84 15.67
C ASP A 113 9.38 5.78 14.88
N ILE A 114 8.54 5.01 15.60
CA ILE A 114 7.44 4.25 15.00
C ILE A 114 6.24 5.19 14.96
N LEU A 115 6.01 5.82 13.81
CA LEU A 115 4.80 6.60 13.60
C LEU A 115 3.66 5.66 13.24
N LEU A 116 2.67 5.53 14.11
CA LEU A 116 1.36 5.08 13.68
C LEU A 116 0.82 6.16 12.75
N ALA A 117 0.98 5.99 11.44
CA ALA A 117 0.12 6.69 10.50
C ALA A 117 -1.30 6.14 10.66
N ASP A 118 -2.01 6.66 11.64
CA ASP A 118 -3.44 6.84 11.46
C ASP A 118 -3.53 7.87 10.33
N LEU A 119 -3.81 7.40 9.10
CA LEU A 119 -4.04 8.27 7.95
C LEU A 119 -4.99 9.36 8.44
N THR A 120 -4.48 10.58 8.61
CA THR A 120 -5.28 11.64 9.23
C THR A 120 -6.59 11.79 8.44
N LEU A 121 -7.67 12.19 9.10
CA LEU A 121 -9.06 12.09 8.62
C LEU A 121 -9.31 12.53 7.15
N SER A 122 -8.44 13.38 6.58
CA SER A 122 -8.39 13.76 5.16
C SER A 122 -7.89 12.64 4.23
N GLU A 123 -6.78 11.99 4.56
CA GLU A 123 -6.21 10.88 3.79
C GLU A 123 -7.01 9.60 3.99
N TYR A 124 -7.58 9.37 5.18
CA TYR A 124 -8.49 8.25 5.44
C TYR A 124 -9.76 8.31 4.57
N LYS A 125 -10.30 9.51 4.36
CA LYS A 125 -11.41 9.73 3.42
C LYS A 125 -10.97 9.46 1.99
N PHE A 126 -9.76 9.85 1.61
CA PHE A 126 -9.23 9.62 0.27
C PHE A 126 -8.95 8.14 0.01
N PHE A 127 -8.33 7.44 0.96
CA PHE A 127 -8.06 6.00 0.92
C PHE A 127 -9.37 5.19 0.84
N ASN A 128 -10.35 5.47 1.70
CA ASN A 128 -11.67 4.84 1.60
C ASN A 128 -12.41 5.22 0.32
N PHE A 129 -12.28 6.45 -0.17
CA PHE A 129 -12.91 6.89 -1.42
C PHE A 129 -12.31 6.18 -2.64
N PHE A 130 -10.99 6.02 -2.70
CA PHE A 130 -10.30 5.43 -3.83
C PHE A 130 -10.44 3.91 -3.86
N PHE A 131 -10.39 3.25 -2.71
CA PHE A 131 -10.49 1.78 -2.65
C PHE A 131 -11.93 1.27 -2.62
N ASN A 132 -12.87 1.90 -1.88
CA ASN A 132 -14.25 1.38 -1.82
C ASN A 132 -15.11 1.71 -3.06
N LYS A 133 -14.76 2.70 -3.90
CA LYS A 133 -15.49 2.92 -5.17
C LYS A 133 -15.04 2.03 -6.32
N ASN A 134 -13.82 1.49 -6.25
CA ASN A 134 -13.27 0.61 -7.29
C ASN A 134 -13.48 -0.88 -6.99
N ILE A 135 -14.10 -1.22 -5.86
CA ILE A 135 -14.65 -2.54 -5.56
C ILE A 135 -16.16 -2.48 -5.87
N LYS A 136 -16.52 -2.69 -7.13
CA LYS A 136 -17.82 -3.29 -7.48
C LYS A 136 -17.60 -4.75 -7.81
#